data_AF-A0A4S8KSB9-F1
#
_entry.id   AF-A0A4S8KSB9-F1
#
_cell.length_a   1.000
_cell.length_b   1.000
_cell.length_c   1.000
_cell.angle_alpha   90.00
_cell.angle_beta   90.00
_cell.angle_gamma   90.00
#
_symmetry.space_group_name_H-M   'P 1'
#
loop_
_entity.id
_entity.type
_entity.pdbx_description
1 polymer ?
#
loop_
_entity_poly.entity_id
_entity_poly.type
_entity_poly.pdbx_seq_one_letter_code
_entity_poly.pdbx_strand_id
1 'polypeptide(L)'
;VLHPRYKLAYFRQENWPTKWVNTAREIIHEYWDEHYAPLIEDDGSKRTARACTLDPDDSDDDSFSDVDNFGRNMTDDVLNAYLDAPTSDDDPIAYWTSRLDLPGSKVTARGALAKMGLEFTSAPAASVDVERLFSHGGLQVTKRRHNLSFTTLRCLMVLRSWFLMDLVPIEEVVKIFREKRLRYGGKRDESNDEVELLDEN
;
A
#
# COMPACT_ATOMS: atom_id res chain seq x y z
N VAL A 1 -14.82 -3.59 3.57
CA VAL A 1 -14.83 -2.93 4.90
C VAL A 1 -14.01 -1.64 4.92
N LEU A 2 -12.75 -1.62 4.48
CA LEU A 2 -11.91 -0.39 4.46
C LEU A 2 -12.13 0.55 3.27
N HIS A 3 -13.00 0.20 2.33
CA HIS A 3 -13.33 1.10 1.24
C HIS A 3 -14.36 2.14 1.71
N PRO A 4 -14.08 3.46 1.66
CA PRO A 4 -14.93 4.52 2.23
C PRO A 4 -16.37 4.52 1.70
N ARG A 5 -16.55 4.15 0.42
CA ARG A 5 -17.86 4.02 -0.23
C ARG A 5 -18.71 2.83 0.21
N TYR A 6 -18.07 1.68 0.47
CA TYR A 6 -18.80 0.42 0.66
C TYR A 6 -18.93 0.03 2.13
N LYS A 7 -17.86 0.20 2.91
CA LYS A 7 -17.76 -0.17 4.32
C LYS A 7 -18.46 -1.49 4.66
N LEU A 8 -19.27 -1.49 5.74
CA LEU A 8 -20.18 -2.58 6.09
C LEU A 8 -21.57 -2.39 5.47
N ALA A 9 -21.87 -1.20 4.94
CA ALA A 9 -23.14 -0.87 4.31
C ALA A 9 -23.40 -1.74 3.07
N TYR A 10 -22.36 -2.03 2.29
CA TYR A 10 -22.44 -2.90 1.12
C TYR A 10 -22.99 -4.29 1.44
N PHE A 11 -22.49 -4.95 2.49
CA PHE A 11 -22.98 -6.28 2.87
C PHE A 11 -24.46 -6.25 3.27
N ARG A 12 -24.91 -5.18 3.91
CA ARG A 12 -26.33 -4.99 4.27
C ARG A 12 -27.18 -4.76 3.02
N GLN A 13 -26.70 -3.96 2.08
CA GLN A 13 -27.38 -3.70 0.80
C GLN A 13 -27.53 -4.96 -0.04
N GLU A 14 -26.50 -5.80 -0.08
CA GLU A 14 -26.48 -7.07 -0.79
C GLU A 14 -27.17 -8.22 -0.02
N ASN A 15 -27.89 -7.92 1.07
CA ASN A 15 -28.60 -8.90 1.91
C ASN A 15 -27.72 -10.06 2.41
N TRP A 16 -26.46 -9.80 2.74
CA TRP A 16 -25.59 -10.82 3.31
C TRP A 16 -26.08 -11.21 4.71
N PRO A 17 -25.93 -12.48 5.13
CA PRO A 17 -26.38 -12.90 6.43
C PRO A 17 -25.62 -12.14 7.53
N THR A 18 -26.32 -11.70 8.57
CA THR A 18 -25.75 -10.87 9.65
C THR A 18 -24.50 -11.49 10.29
N LYS A 19 -24.44 -12.83 10.38
CA LYS A 19 -23.25 -13.53 10.86
C LYS A 19 -21.98 -13.16 10.07
N TRP A 20 -22.07 -13.02 8.75
CA TRP A 20 -20.93 -12.65 7.90
C TRP A 20 -20.51 -11.21 8.11
N VAL A 21 -21.48 -10.31 8.33
CA VAL A 21 -21.18 -8.89 8.64
C VAL A 21 -20.46 -8.79 9.98
N ASN A 22 -20.88 -9.58 10.97
CA ASN A 22 -20.24 -9.63 12.27
C ASN A 22 -18.84 -10.25 12.18
N THR A 23 -18.68 -11.36 11.46
CA THR A 23 -17.36 -11.98 11.22
C THR A 23 -16.42 -11.03 10.48
N ALA A 24 -16.90 -10.28 9.47
CA ALA A 24 -16.08 -9.30 8.78
C ALA A 24 -15.64 -8.14 9.70
N ARG A 25 -16.49 -7.76 10.68
CA ARG A 25 -16.12 -6.80 11.72
C ARG A 25 -15.08 -7.41 12.66
N GLU A 26 -15.31 -8.62 13.16
CA GLU A 26 -14.37 -9.30 14.06
C GLU A 26 -12.98 -9.45 13.45
N ILE A 27 -12.88 -9.93 12.20
CA ILE A 27 -11.61 -10.08 11.47
C ILE A 27 -10.88 -8.75 11.35
N ILE A 28 -11.59 -7.64 11.09
CA ILE A 28 -10.91 -6.36 10.91
C ILE A 28 -10.38 -5.79 12.24
N HIS A 29 -11.09 -6.03 13.34
CA HIS A 29 -10.62 -5.67 14.68
C HIS A 29 -9.42 -6.52 15.08
N GLU A 30 -9.49 -7.84 14.93
CA GLU A 30 -8.37 -8.74 15.22
C GLU A 30 -7.10 -8.32 14.45
N TYR A 31 -7.23 -8.03 13.16
CA TYR A 31 -6.08 -7.60 12.35
C TYR A 31 -5.55 -6.21 12.76
N TRP A 32 -6.44 -5.29 13.14
CA TRP A 32 -6.08 -3.96 13.65
C TRP A 32 -5.28 -4.06 14.94
N ASP A 33 -5.77 -4.83 15.90
CA ASP A 33 -5.16 -5.01 17.21
C ASP A 33 -3.80 -5.71 17.12
N GLU A 34 -3.67 -6.67 16.21
CA GLU A 34 -2.42 -7.40 16.01
C GLU A 34 -1.35 -6.56 15.29
N HIS A 35 -1.72 -5.77 14.26
CA HIS A 35 -0.75 -5.19 13.32
C HIS A 35 -0.58 -3.67 13.38
N TYR A 36 -1.62 -2.91 13.77
CA TYR A 36 -1.59 -1.44 13.67
C TYR A 36 -1.77 -0.73 15.00
N ALA A 37 -2.60 -1.25 15.91
CA ALA A 37 -2.71 -0.71 17.26
C ALA A 37 -1.35 -0.64 17.99
N PRO A 38 -0.44 -1.64 17.87
CA PRO A 38 0.87 -1.59 18.53
C PRO A 38 1.84 -0.54 17.95
N LEU A 39 1.53 0.02 16.76
CA LEU A 39 2.35 1.06 16.12
C LEU A 39 2.09 2.44 16.70
N ILE A 40 1.01 2.60 17.45
CA ILE A 40 0.62 3.87 18.05
C ILE A 40 1.52 4.08 19.27
N GLU A 41 2.43 5.03 19.16
CA GLU A 41 3.33 5.37 20.25
C GLU A 41 2.56 6.10 21.35
N ASP A 42 2.10 5.35 22.34
CA ASP A 42 1.60 5.90 23.59
C ASP A 42 2.79 6.32 24.47
N ASP A 43 2.79 7.56 24.96
CA ASP A 43 3.81 8.14 25.83
C ASP A 43 3.80 7.53 27.26
N GLY A 44 3.29 6.30 27.42
CA GLY A 44 2.86 5.80 28.73
C GLY A 44 2.87 4.29 29.00
N SER A 45 3.17 3.41 28.04
CA SER A 45 3.05 1.95 28.32
C SER A 45 4.16 1.07 27.74
N LYS A 46 5.40 1.37 28.15
CA LYS A 46 6.44 0.34 28.33
C LYS A 46 6.84 0.28 29.79
N ARG A 47 5.99 -0.28 30.65
CA ARG A 47 6.46 -0.92 31.88
C ARG A 47 6.51 -2.41 31.64
N THR A 48 7.73 -2.89 31.45
CA THR A 48 8.11 -4.29 31.54
C THR A 48 7.43 -4.91 32.75
N ALA A 49 6.78 -6.05 32.55
CA ALA A 49 6.40 -6.95 33.62
C ALA A 49 7.69 -7.39 34.34
N ARG A 50 8.11 -6.60 35.34
CA ARG A 50 8.99 -7.10 36.39
C ARG A 50 8.08 -7.86 37.34
N ALA A 51 8.27 -9.17 37.35
CA ALA A 51 7.70 -10.09 38.31
C ALA A 51 7.84 -9.51 39.73
N CYS A 52 6.74 -9.02 40.29
CA CYS A 52 6.54 -8.96 41.72
C CYS A 52 5.85 -10.27 42.08
N THR A 53 6.56 -11.06 42.86
CA THR A 53 6.09 -12.30 43.47
C THR A 53 4.74 -12.10 44.14
N LEU A 54 3.85 -13.03 43.85
CA LEU A 54 2.51 -13.19 44.40
C LEU A 54 2.53 -13.27 45.93
N ASP A 55 1.80 -12.39 46.60
CA ASP A 55 1.09 -12.72 47.84
C ASP A 55 -0.36 -13.06 47.44
N PRO A 56 -0.92 -14.23 47.84
CA PRO A 56 -2.23 -14.67 47.39
C PRO A 56 -3.27 -14.46 48.48
N ASP A 57 -3.70 -13.23 48.72
CA ASP A 57 -4.94 -12.94 49.46
C ASP A 57 -5.34 -11.47 49.28
N ASP A 58 -6.00 -11.13 48.18
CA ASP A 58 -7.06 -10.12 48.27
C ASP A 58 -8.01 -10.22 47.08
N SER A 59 -9.28 -10.38 47.41
CA SER A 59 -10.41 -10.38 46.49
C SER A 59 -10.85 -8.92 46.29
N ASP A 60 -10.00 -8.11 45.68
CA ASP A 60 -10.36 -6.73 45.35
C ASP A 60 -10.81 -6.67 43.89
N ASP A 61 -12.14 -6.68 43.74
CA ASP A 61 -12.84 -6.07 42.61
C ASP A 61 -12.44 -4.59 42.58
N ASP A 62 -11.35 -4.31 41.86
CA ASP A 62 -10.75 -2.98 41.77
C ASP A 62 -11.70 -2.05 41.01
N SER A 63 -12.63 -1.45 41.75
CA SER A 63 -13.67 -0.52 41.28
C SER A 63 -13.10 0.72 40.57
N PHE A 64 -11.78 0.91 40.57
CA PHE A 64 -11.08 1.98 39.86
C PHE A 64 -10.37 1.52 38.58
N SER A 65 -10.40 0.23 38.25
CA SER A 65 -9.88 -0.28 36.98
C SER A 65 -10.53 0.37 35.75
N ASP A 66 -11.82 0.70 35.83
CA ASP A 66 -12.55 1.47 34.81
C ASP A 66 -12.04 2.92 34.66
N VAL A 67 -11.55 3.53 35.75
CA VAL A 67 -10.96 4.87 35.75
C VAL A 67 -9.54 4.85 35.18
N ASP A 68 -8.78 3.79 35.48
CA ASP A 68 -7.43 3.58 34.92
C ASP A 68 -7.45 3.20 33.42
N ASN A 69 -8.55 2.62 32.94
CA ASN A 69 -8.81 2.38 31.52
C ASN A 69 -9.47 3.57 30.80
N PHE A 70 -9.87 4.63 31.52
CA PHE A 70 -10.51 5.81 30.96
C PHE A 70 -9.50 6.60 30.09
N GLY A 71 -9.47 6.27 28.79
CA GLY A 71 -8.54 6.84 27.81
C GLY A 71 -7.72 5.81 27.02
N ARG A 72 -7.68 4.53 27.45
CA ARG A 72 -7.01 3.45 26.70
C ARG A 72 -7.78 2.96 25.47
N ASN A 73 -9.08 3.24 25.39
CA ASN A 73 -9.92 2.88 24.25
C ASN A 73 -9.74 3.80 23.02
N MET A 74 -8.84 4.79 23.05
CA MET A 74 -8.63 5.71 21.92
C MET A 74 -8.21 5.01 20.62
N THR A 75 -7.64 3.81 20.68
CA THR A 75 -7.21 3.04 19.50
C THR A 75 -8.38 2.30 18.84
N ASP A 76 -9.22 1.65 19.65
CA ASP A 76 -10.45 0.97 19.19
C ASP A 76 -11.54 1.95 18.77
N ASP A 77 -11.61 3.11 19.44
CA ASP A 77 -12.57 4.16 19.13
C ASP A 77 -12.39 4.68 17.69
N VAL A 78 -11.15 4.76 17.19
CA VAL A 78 -10.90 5.28 15.84
C VAL A 78 -11.37 4.32 14.74
N LEU A 79 -11.14 3.01 14.89
CA LEU A 79 -11.63 2.02 13.94
C LEU A 79 -13.16 1.95 13.96
N ASN A 80 -13.77 1.90 15.16
CA ASN A 80 -15.22 1.89 15.31
C ASN A 80 -15.85 3.17 14.74
N ALA A 81 -15.29 4.34 15.06
CA ALA A 81 -15.74 5.63 14.52
C ALA A 81 -15.67 5.64 12.99
N TYR A 82 -14.65 5.04 12.37
CA TYR A 82 -14.59 4.90 10.92
C TYR A 82 -15.68 3.96 10.38
N LEU A 83 -15.89 2.79 11.00
CA LEU A 83 -16.87 1.80 10.55
C LEU A 83 -18.31 2.31 10.66
N ASP A 84 -18.61 3.11 11.68
CA ASP A 84 -19.93 3.67 11.94
C ASP A 84 -20.17 5.01 11.25
N ALA A 85 -19.11 5.73 10.86
CA ALA A 85 -19.22 6.93 10.05
C ALA A 85 -19.92 6.65 8.71
N PRO A 86 -20.65 7.65 8.14
CA PRO A 86 -21.31 7.48 6.85
C PRO A 86 -20.33 7.10 5.74
N THR A 87 -20.86 6.46 4.70
CA THR A 87 -20.10 6.14 3.48
C THR A 87 -19.75 7.42 2.74
N SER A 88 -18.53 7.50 2.21
CA SER A 88 -18.08 8.61 1.36
C SER A 88 -17.86 8.13 -0.07
N ASP A 89 -18.21 8.95 -1.06
CA ASP A 89 -18.01 8.63 -2.49
C ASP A 89 -16.61 9.06 -3.00
N ASP A 90 -15.67 9.29 -2.08
CA ASP A 90 -14.29 9.65 -2.42
C ASP A 90 -13.52 8.45 -3.00
N ASP A 91 -12.52 8.75 -3.84
CA ASP A 91 -11.50 7.77 -4.23
C ASP A 91 -10.81 7.21 -2.97
N PRO A 92 -10.80 5.88 -2.76
CA PRO A 92 -10.25 5.27 -1.55
C PRO A 92 -8.78 5.66 -1.31
N ILE A 93 -7.97 5.75 -2.36
CA ILE A 93 -6.55 6.09 -2.22
C ILE A 93 -6.40 7.55 -1.77
N ALA A 94 -7.09 8.49 -2.43
CA ALA A 94 -7.09 9.89 -2.03
C ALA A 94 -7.63 10.09 -0.60
N TYR A 95 -8.72 9.40 -0.25
CA TYR A 95 -9.34 9.48 1.07
C TYR A 95 -8.37 9.11 2.19
N TRP A 96 -7.70 7.97 2.07
CA TRP A 96 -6.77 7.52 3.09
C TRP A 96 -5.47 8.34 3.09
N THR A 97 -4.97 8.74 1.92
CA THR A 97 -3.77 9.60 1.80
C THR A 97 -3.95 10.92 2.54
N SER A 98 -5.14 11.53 2.48
CA SER A 98 -5.44 12.79 3.18
C SER A 98 -5.41 12.69 4.72
N ARG A 99 -5.41 11.47 5.27
CA ARG A 99 -5.50 11.18 6.70
C ARG A 99 -4.23 10.58 7.27
N LEU A 100 -3.21 10.38 6.44
CA LEU A 100 -1.89 9.96 6.88
C LEU A 100 -1.25 11.01 7.80
N ASP A 101 -0.43 10.53 8.72
CA ASP A 101 0.45 11.41 9.48
C ASP A 101 1.54 11.99 8.56
N LEU A 102 2.01 13.18 8.90
CA LEU A 102 3.14 13.80 8.22
C LEU A 102 4.40 12.94 8.37
N PRO A 103 5.25 12.84 7.33
CA PRO A 103 6.52 12.12 7.44
C PRO A 103 7.36 12.62 8.61
N GLY A 104 7.76 11.72 9.52
CA GLY A 104 8.55 12.04 10.71
C GLY A 104 7.75 12.52 11.93
N SER A 105 6.41 12.61 11.83
CA SER A 105 5.54 12.77 13.00
C SER A 105 5.39 11.44 13.77
N LYS A 106 5.03 11.54 15.06
CA LYS A 106 4.54 10.40 15.83
C LYS A 106 3.31 9.80 15.16
N VAL A 107 3.20 8.47 15.22
CA VAL A 107 2.07 7.72 14.64
C VAL A 107 0.84 7.94 15.50
N THR A 108 -0.18 8.59 14.94
CA THR A 108 -1.47 8.76 15.56
C THR A 108 -2.37 7.55 15.26
N ALA A 109 -3.37 7.30 16.11
CA ALA A 109 -4.37 6.25 15.83
C ALA A 109 -5.05 6.44 14.46
N ARG A 110 -5.35 7.69 14.09
CA ARG A 110 -5.92 8.02 12.78
C ARG A 110 -4.95 7.75 11.62
N GLY A 111 -3.68 8.08 11.79
CA GLY A 111 -2.66 7.82 10.76
C GLY A 111 -2.34 6.33 10.61
N ALA A 112 -2.33 5.57 11.71
CA ALA A 112 -2.22 4.11 11.67
C ALA A 112 -3.41 3.48 10.92
N LEU A 113 -4.64 3.95 11.16
CA LEU A 113 -5.82 3.49 10.42
C LEU A 113 -5.75 3.88 8.94
N ALA A 114 -5.27 5.09 8.63
CA ALA A 114 -5.07 5.51 7.26
C ALA A 114 -4.04 4.64 6.52
N LYS A 115 -2.96 4.25 7.21
CA LYS A 115 -1.97 3.31 6.67
C LYS A 115 -2.58 1.95 6.37
N MET A 116 -3.35 1.37 7.31
CA MET A 116 -4.08 0.12 7.08
C MET A 116 -5.01 0.25 5.87
N GLY A 117 -5.81 1.32 5.82
CA GLY A 117 -6.71 1.62 4.71
C GLY A 117 -5.99 1.63 3.37
N LEU A 118 -4.83 2.31 3.27
CA LEU A 118 -4.03 2.35 2.05
C LEU A 118 -3.47 0.99 1.65
N GLU A 119 -2.91 0.23 2.59
CA GLU A 119 -2.32 -1.07 2.29
C GLU A 119 -3.35 -2.03 1.68
N PHE A 120 -4.58 -2.05 2.21
CA PHE A 120 -5.64 -2.89 1.67
C PHE A 120 -6.30 -2.33 0.40
N THR A 121 -6.44 -1.02 0.26
CA THR A 121 -7.12 -0.42 -0.91
C THR A 121 -6.21 -0.24 -2.12
N SER A 122 -4.90 -0.19 -1.92
CA SER A 122 -3.90 -0.14 -3.01
C SER A 122 -3.49 -1.53 -3.50
N ALA A 123 -3.80 -2.60 -2.73
CA ALA A 123 -3.53 -3.97 -3.15
C ALA A 123 -4.35 -4.31 -4.42
N PRO A 124 -3.70 -4.79 -5.49
CA PRO A 124 -4.42 -5.17 -6.70
C PRO A 124 -5.31 -6.38 -6.41
N ALA A 125 -6.54 -6.36 -6.93
CA ALA A 125 -7.50 -7.43 -6.72
C ALA A 125 -7.11 -8.75 -7.42
N ALA A 126 -6.23 -8.70 -8.41
CA ALA A 126 -5.81 -9.86 -9.19
C ALA A 126 -4.36 -9.73 -9.69
N SER A 127 -3.75 -10.86 -10.06
CA SER A 127 -2.41 -10.93 -10.69
C SER A 127 -2.36 -10.49 -12.16
N VAL A 128 -3.46 -9.97 -12.70
CA VAL A 128 -3.61 -9.66 -14.13
C VAL A 128 -2.53 -8.69 -14.62
N ASP A 129 -2.19 -7.67 -13.85
CA ASP A 129 -1.17 -6.69 -14.25
C ASP A 129 0.22 -7.33 -14.36
N VAL A 130 0.53 -8.24 -13.44
CA VAL A 130 1.77 -9.02 -13.45
C VAL A 130 1.79 -10.00 -14.62
N GLU A 131 0.67 -10.67 -14.91
CA GLU A 131 0.53 -11.57 -16.07
C GLU A 131 0.66 -10.83 -17.40
N ARG A 132 0.04 -9.65 -17.52
CA ARG A 132 0.20 -8.77 -18.69
C ARG A 132 1.66 -8.37 -18.85
N LEU A 133 2.33 -7.98 -17.76
CA LEU A 133 3.75 -7.62 -17.79
C LEU A 133 4.62 -8.78 -18.29
N PHE A 134 4.40 -10.01 -17.80
CA PHE A 134 5.12 -11.20 -18.25
C PHE A 134 4.79 -11.60 -19.69
N SER A 135 3.54 -11.45 -20.12
CA SER A 135 3.12 -11.73 -21.50
C SER A 135 3.84 -10.83 -22.49
N HIS A 136 3.98 -9.54 -22.18
CA HIS A 136 4.77 -8.61 -22.99
C HIS A 136 6.28 -8.92 -22.93
N GLY A 137 6.77 -9.31 -21.76
CA GLY A 137 8.17 -9.74 -21.56
C GLY A 137 8.53 -11.05 -22.26
N GLY A 138 7.55 -11.87 -22.64
CA GLY A 138 7.76 -13.18 -23.25
C GLY A 138 8.61 -13.14 -24.53
N LEU A 139 8.45 -12.09 -25.35
CA LEU A 139 9.29 -11.86 -26.55
C LEU A 139 10.76 -11.57 -26.20
N GLN A 140 11.03 -10.94 -25.05
CA GLN A 140 12.37 -10.66 -24.57
C GLN A 140 13.06 -11.92 -23.99
N VAL A 141 12.27 -12.87 -23.46
CA VAL A 141 12.78 -14.08 -22.82
C VAL A 141 12.98 -15.23 -23.81
N THR A 142 12.07 -15.45 -24.77
CA THR A 142 11.96 -16.78 -25.42
C THR A 142 12.40 -16.87 -26.89
N LYS A 143 12.28 -15.81 -27.71
CA LYS A 143 12.28 -16.03 -29.18
C LYS A 143 13.27 -15.25 -30.04
N ARG A 144 13.80 -14.08 -29.65
CA ARG A 144 14.54 -13.23 -30.60
C ARG A 144 15.76 -12.46 -30.10
N ARG A 145 16.25 -12.64 -28.87
CA ARG A 145 17.49 -11.97 -28.39
C ARG A 145 18.44 -12.94 -27.71
N HIS A 146 19.72 -12.82 -28.06
CA HIS A 146 20.86 -13.47 -27.43
C HIS A 146 20.77 -13.34 -25.90
N ASN A 147 20.83 -14.47 -25.19
CA ASN A 147 20.92 -14.66 -23.73
C ASN A 147 21.07 -13.36 -22.90
N LEU A 148 19.98 -12.60 -22.73
CA LEU A 148 19.96 -11.46 -21.83
C LEU A 148 19.96 -11.99 -20.41
N SER A 149 20.84 -11.46 -19.56
CA SER A 149 20.81 -11.83 -18.15
C SER A 149 19.46 -11.47 -17.53
N PHE A 150 19.08 -12.21 -16.50
CA PHE A 150 17.87 -11.95 -15.72
C PHE A 150 17.83 -10.51 -15.18
N THR A 151 18.99 -9.97 -14.75
CA THR A 151 19.11 -8.59 -14.30
C THR A 151 18.73 -7.61 -15.41
N THR A 152 19.24 -7.79 -16.63
CA THR A 152 18.90 -6.92 -17.77
C THR A 152 17.42 -7.01 -18.13
N LEU A 153 16.84 -8.22 -18.12
CA LEU A 153 15.40 -8.41 -18.35
C LEU A 153 14.56 -7.66 -17.32
N ARG A 154 14.89 -7.79 -16.02
CA ARG A 154 14.21 -7.04 -14.95
C ARG A 154 14.31 -5.54 -15.16
N CYS A 155 15.50 -5.02 -15.46
CA CYS A 155 15.70 -3.59 -15.71
C CYS A 155 14.87 -3.09 -16.89
N LEU A 156 14.79 -3.86 -17.99
CA LEU A 156 13.96 -3.51 -19.15
C LEU A 156 12.47 -3.49 -18.81
N MET A 157 11.98 -4.46 -18.03
CA MET A 157 10.59 -4.52 -17.60
C MET A 157 10.21 -3.34 -16.69
N VAL A 158 11.07 -3.00 -15.73
CA VAL A 158 10.88 -1.84 -14.83
C VAL A 158 10.94 -0.53 -15.62
N LEU A 159 11.94 -0.37 -16.48
CA LEU A 159 12.09 0.83 -17.31
C LEU A 159 10.86 1.04 -18.22
N ARG A 160 10.34 -0.04 -18.82
CA ARG A 160 9.10 0.01 -19.60
C ARG A 160 7.92 0.48 -18.76
N SER A 161 7.80 -0.01 -17.52
CA SER A 161 6.73 0.41 -16.60
C SER A 161 6.82 1.91 -16.29
N TRP A 162 8.03 2.43 -16.04
CA TRP A 162 8.24 3.85 -15.80
C TRP A 162 7.93 4.72 -17.01
N PHE A 163 8.23 4.27 -18.22
CA PHE A 163 7.83 4.98 -19.44
C PHE A 163 6.30 5.02 -19.61
N LEU A 164 5.57 3.95 -19.26
CA LEU A 164 4.11 3.97 -19.33
C LEU A 164 3.46 4.88 -18.28
N MET A 165 4.16 5.14 -17.18
CA MET A 165 3.69 6.02 -16.11
C MET A 165 4.20 7.46 -16.27
N ASP A 166 4.82 7.80 -17.41
CA ASP A 166 5.46 9.10 -17.68
C ASP A 166 6.42 9.56 -16.57
N LEU A 167 7.03 8.61 -15.85
CA LEU A 167 7.97 8.87 -14.76
C LEU A 167 9.39 9.17 -15.26
N VAL A 168 9.64 8.95 -16.56
CA VAL A 168 10.95 9.12 -17.19
C VAL A 168 10.80 10.11 -18.35
N PRO A 169 11.55 11.24 -18.35
CA PRO A 169 11.51 12.19 -19.45
C PRO A 169 12.14 11.58 -20.70
N ILE A 170 11.29 11.16 -21.65
CA ILE A 170 11.69 10.44 -22.87
C ILE A 170 12.65 11.28 -23.70
N GLU A 171 12.41 12.59 -23.78
CA GLU A 171 13.20 13.54 -24.57
C GLU A 171 14.65 13.60 -24.08
N GLU A 172 14.85 13.66 -22.76
CA GLU A 172 16.18 13.67 -22.14
C GLU A 172 16.91 12.35 -22.39
N VAL A 173 16.19 11.23 -22.26
CA VAL A 173 16.75 9.90 -22.51
C VAL A 173 17.19 9.75 -23.97
N VAL A 174 16.36 10.17 -24.93
CA VAL A 174 16.70 10.16 -26.36
C VAL A 174 17.92 11.03 -26.64
N LYS A 175 18.01 12.21 -26.03
CA LYS A 175 19.17 13.09 -26.15
C LYS A 175 20.45 12.40 -25.64
N ILE A 176 20.41 11.79 -24.46
CA ILE A 176 21.54 11.03 -23.89
C ILE A 176 21.99 9.90 -24.84
N PHE A 177 21.04 9.15 -25.42
CA PHE A 177 21.37 8.07 -26.35
C PHE A 177 21.99 8.60 -27.65
N ARG A 178 21.48 9.71 -28.21
CA ARG A 178 22.07 10.36 -29.39
C ARG A 178 23.49 10.83 -29.11
N GLU A 179 23.74 11.47 -27.97
CA GLU A 179 25.07 11.91 -27.55
C GLU A 179 26.06 10.76 -27.29
N LYS A 180 25.58 9.62 -26.77
CA LYS A 180 26.42 8.42 -26.61
C LYS A 180 26.75 7.78 -27.97
N ARG A 181 25.80 7.76 -28.91
CA ARG A 181 26.02 7.29 -30.28
C ARG A 181 27.10 8.12 -30.97
N LEU A 182 27.06 9.45 -30.83
CA LEU A 182 28.07 10.36 -31.37
C LEU A 182 29.47 10.10 -30.77
N ARG A 183 29.56 9.80 -29.47
CA ARG A 183 30.84 9.49 -28.80
C ARG A 183 31.48 8.18 -29.27
N TYR A 184 30.69 7.16 -29.61
CA TYR A 184 31.18 5.89 -30.16
C TYR A 184 31.33 5.90 -31.69
N GLY A 185 30.66 6.82 -32.39
CA GLY A 185 30.59 6.92 -33.84
C GLY A 185 31.66 7.78 -34.51
N GLY A 186 32.67 8.29 -33.78
CA GLY A 186 33.73 9.17 -34.31
C GLY A 186 34.65 8.58 -35.40
N LYS A 187 34.32 7.42 -35.97
CA LYS A 187 34.86 6.86 -37.22
C LYS A 187 33.80 5.99 -37.89
N ARG A 188 32.84 6.61 -38.59
CA ARG A 188 32.19 6.01 -39.77
C ARG A 188 31.52 7.13 -40.56
N ASP A 189 31.90 7.21 -41.83
CA ASP A 189 31.47 8.22 -42.80
C ASP A 189 29.96 8.35 -42.91
N GLU A 190 29.55 9.60 -43.17
CA GLU A 190 28.21 10.05 -43.50
C GLU A 190 27.67 9.35 -44.76
N SER A 191 26.58 8.60 -44.63
CA SER A 191 25.49 8.56 -45.62
C SER A 191 24.42 7.54 -45.19
N ASN A 192 23.17 7.99 -45.24
CA ASN A 192 21.92 7.28 -44.91
C ASN A 192 21.71 6.90 -43.44
N ASP A 193 20.71 7.54 -42.82
CA ASP A 193 19.63 6.85 -42.10
C ASP A 193 18.58 7.90 -41.69
N GLU A 194 17.68 8.23 -42.61
CA GLU A 194 16.35 8.73 -42.28
C GLU A 194 15.64 7.63 -41.49
N VAL A 195 15.41 7.86 -40.19
CA VAL A 195 14.56 6.98 -39.39
C VAL A 195 13.14 7.52 -39.52
N GLU A 196 12.40 6.92 -40.45
CA GLU A 196 10.96 7.09 -40.63
C GLU A 196 10.25 6.70 -39.32
N LEU A 197 9.57 7.66 -38.71
CA LEU A 197 8.66 7.41 -37.59
C LEU A 197 7.41 6.76 -38.17
N LEU A 198 7.29 5.45 -38.00
CA LEU A 198 6.02 4.76 -38.22
C LEU A 198 5.09 5.10 -37.05
N ASP A 199 4.29 6.14 -37.25
CA ASP A 199 2.97 6.25 -36.63
C ASP A 199 2.10 5.12 -37.19
N GLU A 200 1.75 4.15 -36.35
CA GLU A 200 0.62 3.25 -36.63
C GLU A 200 -0.37 3.27 -35.48
N ASN A 201 -1.60 3.63 -35.86
CA ASN A 201 -2.87 3.71 -35.12
C ASN A 201 -3.14 2.57 -34.13
#